data_AF-A0A5W2LW37-F1
#
_entry.id   AF-A0A5W2LW37-F1
#
_cell.length_a   1.000
_cell.length_b   1.000
_cell.length_c   1.000
_cell.angle_alpha   90.00
_cell.angle_beta   90.00
_cell.angle_gamma   90.00
#
_symmetry.space_group_name_H-M   'P 1'
#
loop_
_entity.id
_entity.type
_entity.pdbx_description
1 polymer ?
#
loop_
_entity_poly.entity_id
_entity_poly.type
_entity_poly.pdbx_seq_one_letter_code
_entity_poly.pdbx_strand_id
1 'polypeptide(L)'
;MAISGYIGLPGSGKSFECVSNVLLPAVKAGRRVVTNIIGVNPDVIYDYCVDTLGLDRASLGVVVVVDSKTMKLRDFFPYKNTNDETVTDTFCQPGDLIMADEAWRLWPKDSDVCTEHRSFFAEHRHFTNPLDGTSCDFVYMTQSLATVARYIRDRQDRTFRMKKLTALGLSTRYRVDVFEGSKTTKAALIQQYQCSYKKEIFPLYKSYDMENGQETVVDKRQSFLNGRFFFRYLFFPLALLTVGIYFLFNLYQKYMTTSEDKTETEQVSAAVPAPVNADNAFPVAGMTENFTASAAMARSSVSSTWRIGGRMVKGDLSYVVLVNVDGRVRMELLNGFSFNGLYMSGFVDGEKVTVWSGSLSGAGTGLLK
;
A
#
# COMPACT_ATOMS: atom_id res chain seq x y z
N MET A 1 3.49 -26.40 9.30
CA MET A 1 4.12 -25.05 9.26
C MET A 1 3.94 -24.53 10.68
N ALA A 2 5.02 -24.44 11.46
CA ALA A 2 4.98 -24.64 12.91
C ALA A 2 3.96 -23.79 13.68
N ILE A 3 4.23 -22.49 13.70
CA ILE A 3 3.53 -21.49 14.51
C ILE A 3 3.32 -20.29 13.60
N SER A 4 2.07 -19.85 13.42
CA SER A 4 1.72 -18.73 12.55
C SER A 4 0.94 -17.66 13.29
N GLY A 5 1.41 -16.41 13.18
CA GLY A 5 0.75 -15.24 13.79
C GLY A 5 -0.09 -14.48 12.77
N TYR A 6 -1.36 -14.22 13.08
CA TYR A 6 -2.29 -13.45 12.26
C TYR A 6 -2.58 -12.11 12.93
N ILE A 7 -2.18 -11.00 12.30
CA ILE A 7 -2.23 -9.65 12.90
C ILE A 7 -2.96 -8.61 12.07
N GLY A 8 -3.40 -7.52 12.70
CA GLY A 8 -4.16 -6.46 12.05
C GLY A 8 -5.18 -5.81 12.97
N LEU A 9 -5.62 -4.62 12.61
CA LEU A 9 -6.59 -3.85 13.42
C LEU A 9 -7.93 -4.61 13.56
N PRO A 10 -8.77 -4.26 14.54
CA PRO A 10 -10.17 -4.70 14.56
C PRO A 10 -10.84 -4.47 13.21
N GLY A 11 -11.67 -5.41 12.76
CA GLY A 11 -12.33 -5.33 11.45
C GLY A 11 -11.42 -5.54 10.22
N SER A 12 -10.13 -5.87 10.40
CA SER A 12 -9.20 -6.08 9.28
C SER A 12 -9.36 -7.41 8.54
N GLY A 13 -10.19 -8.33 9.05
CA GLY A 13 -10.44 -9.64 8.43
C GLY A 13 -9.59 -10.80 8.97
N LYS A 14 -9.01 -10.69 10.17
CA LYS A 14 -8.14 -11.75 10.73
C LYS A 14 -8.86 -13.07 10.95
N SER A 15 -10.00 -13.03 11.66
CA SER A 15 -10.80 -14.22 11.94
C SER A 15 -11.37 -14.81 10.66
N PHE A 16 -11.80 -13.96 9.71
CA PHE A 16 -12.21 -14.39 8.36
C PHE A 16 -11.10 -15.21 7.68
N GLU A 17 -9.89 -14.65 7.63
CA GLU A 17 -8.73 -15.28 6.98
C GLU A 17 -8.40 -16.62 7.63
N CYS A 18 -8.36 -16.66 8.96
CA CYS A 18 -8.11 -17.89 9.71
C CYS A 18 -9.20 -18.94 9.49
N VAL A 19 -10.48 -18.58 9.53
CA VAL A 19 -11.58 -19.53 9.30
C VAL A 19 -11.55 -20.05 7.86
N SER A 20 -11.39 -19.15 6.87
CA SER A 20 -11.41 -19.51 5.44
C SER A 20 -10.19 -20.33 5.00
N ASN A 21 -8.99 -19.97 5.45
CA ASN A 21 -7.74 -20.48 4.88
C ASN A 21 -6.96 -21.40 5.83
N VAL A 22 -7.42 -21.58 7.07
CA VAL A 22 -6.77 -22.46 8.06
C VAL A 22 -7.76 -23.47 8.62
N LEU A 23 -8.85 -23.01 9.26
CA LEU A 23 -9.83 -23.90 9.89
C LEU A 23 -10.51 -24.80 8.86
N LEU A 24 -11.15 -24.20 7.84
CA LEU A 24 -11.89 -24.96 6.84
C LEU A 24 -11.01 -25.97 6.10
N PRO A 25 -9.83 -25.60 5.56
CA PRO A 25 -8.94 -26.58 4.94
C PRO A 25 -8.53 -27.74 5.86
N ALA A 26 -8.29 -27.48 7.15
CA ALA A 26 -7.94 -28.52 8.11
C ALA A 26 -9.11 -29.49 8.37
N VAL A 27 -10.32 -28.96 8.55
CA VAL A 27 -11.53 -29.78 8.70
C VAL A 27 -11.77 -30.63 7.45
N LYS A 28 -11.61 -30.05 6.25
CA LYS A 28 -11.73 -30.79 4.98
C LYS A 28 -10.69 -31.92 4.85
N ALA A 29 -9.53 -31.77 5.49
CA ALA A 29 -8.46 -32.76 5.48
C ALA A 29 -8.62 -33.84 6.58
N GLY A 30 -9.74 -33.88 7.29
CA GLY A 30 -9.96 -34.85 8.36
C GLY A 30 -9.26 -34.49 9.68
N ARG A 31 -8.64 -33.30 9.78
CA ARG A 31 -7.84 -32.91 10.94
C ARG A 31 -8.70 -32.31 12.05
N ARG A 32 -8.44 -32.73 13.30
CA ARG A 32 -9.06 -32.11 14.48
C ARG A 32 -8.54 -30.69 14.70
N VAL A 33 -9.47 -29.75 14.87
CA VAL A 33 -9.20 -28.33 15.09
C VAL A 33 -9.74 -27.92 16.45
N VAL A 34 -8.88 -27.35 17.30
CA VAL A 34 -9.26 -26.81 18.61
C VAL A 34 -9.19 -25.29 18.55
N THR A 35 -10.27 -24.58 18.91
CA THR A 35 -10.29 -23.12 18.78
C THR A 35 -11.14 -22.40 19.82
N ASN A 36 -10.75 -21.18 20.18
CA ASN A 36 -11.58 -20.23 20.94
C ASN A 36 -12.09 -19.06 20.08
N ILE A 37 -12.05 -19.15 18.75
CA ILE A 37 -12.62 -18.12 17.87
C ILE A 37 -14.12 -17.98 18.17
N ILE A 38 -14.54 -16.76 18.49
CA ILE A 38 -15.90 -16.47 18.93
C ILE A 38 -16.91 -16.76 17.80
N GLY A 39 -17.99 -17.45 18.16
CA GLY A 39 -19.12 -17.73 17.27
C GLY A 39 -18.87 -18.81 16.22
N VAL A 40 -17.73 -19.49 16.25
CA VAL A 40 -17.55 -20.74 15.51
C VAL A 40 -18.57 -21.76 16.01
N ASN A 41 -19.33 -22.35 15.08
CA ASN A 41 -20.25 -23.43 15.36
C ASN A 41 -19.86 -24.66 14.50
N PRO A 42 -19.47 -25.79 15.12
CA PRO A 42 -19.09 -27.01 14.41
C PRO A 42 -20.15 -27.47 13.41
N ASP A 43 -21.43 -27.48 13.78
CA ASP A 43 -22.50 -27.97 12.90
C ASP A 43 -22.63 -27.12 11.64
N VAL A 44 -22.56 -25.79 11.78
CA VAL A 44 -22.61 -24.86 10.64
C VAL A 44 -21.41 -25.06 9.71
N ILE A 45 -20.23 -25.37 10.26
CA ILE A 45 -19.05 -25.71 9.46
C ILE A 45 -19.25 -27.02 8.71
N TYR A 46 -19.78 -28.05 9.39
CA TYR A 46 -20.03 -29.35 8.79
C TYR A 46 -21.08 -29.27 7.68
N ASP A 47 -22.17 -28.54 7.93
CA ASP A 47 -23.22 -28.34 6.94
C ASP A 47 -22.68 -27.55 5.74
N TYR A 48 -21.85 -26.52 5.95
CA TYR A 48 -21.15 -25.84 4.86
C TYR A 48 -20.26 -26.80 4.05
N CYS A 49 -19.49 -27.66 4.73
CA CYS A 49 -18.64 -28.66 4.06
C CYS A 49 -19.44 -29.69 3.26
N VAL A 50 -20.59 -30.14 3.76
CA VAL A 50 -21.44 -31.13 3.07
C VAL A 50 -22.25 -30.46 1.96
N ASP A 51 -23.01 -29.43 2.29
CA ASP A 51 -24.02 -28.84 1.39
C ASP A 51 -23.38 -27.94 0.33
N THR A 52 -22.34 -27.18 0.69
CA THR A 52 -21.71 -26.23 -0.23
C THR A 52 -20.49 -26.83 -0.95
N LEU A 53 -19.72 -27.69 -0.28
CA LEU A 53 -18.50 -28.28 -0.85
C LEU A 53 -18.67 -29.73 -1.32
N GLY A 54 -19.81 -30.39 -1.04
CA GLY A 54 -20.11 -31.74 -1.49
C GLY A 54 -19.23 -32.82 -0.86
N LEU A 55 -18.75 -32.60 0.38
CA LEU A 55 -17.90 -33.54 1.09
C LEU A 55 -18.71 -34.54 1.92
N ASP A 56 -18.12 -35.71 2.15
CA ASP A 56 -18.68 -36.69 3.07
C ASP A 56 -18.43 -36.26 4.53
N ARG A 57 -19.51 -36.19 5.32
CA ARG A 57 -19.45 -35.78 6.73
C ARG A 57 -18.52 -36.68 7.55
N ALA A 58 -18.46 -37.98 7.23
CA ALA A 58 -17.58 -38.91 7.94
C ALA A 58 -16.08 -38.68 7.68
N SER A 59 -15.72 -38.01 6.59
CA SER A 59 -14.34 -37.66 6.25
C SER A 59 -13.83 -36.37 6.89
N LEU A 60 -14.73 -35.61 7.54
CA LEU A 60 -14.41 -34.31 8.09
C LEU A 60 -13.71 -34.42 9.46
N GLY A 61 -12.79 -33.49 9.70
CA GLY A 61 -12.12 -33.33 10.97
C GLY A 61 -13.02 -32.78 12.07
N VAL A 62 -12.71 -33.10 13.32
CA VAL A 62 -13.50 -32.66 14.47
C VAL A 62 -13.18 -31.20 14.82
N VAL A 63 -14.19 -30.36 15.03
CA VAL A 63 -14.03 -28.97 15.49
C VAL A 63 -14.42 -28.91 16.95
N VAL A 64 -13.48 -28.53 17.80
CA VAL A 64 -13.66 -28.39 19.25
C VAL A 64 -13.56 -26.92 19.62
N VAL A 65 -14.69 -26.34 20.04
CA VAL A 65 -14.74 -24.96 20.51
C VAL A 65 -14.50 -24.93 22.01
N VAL A 66 -13.55 -24.12 22.45
CA VAL A 66 -13.15 -23.98 23.86
C VAL A 66 -13.16 -22.52 24.30
N ASP A 67 -13.28 -22.28 25.60
CA ASP A 67 -13.12 -20.94 26.14
C ASP A 67 -11.64 -20.61 26.44
N SER A 68 -11.36 -19.32 26.62
CA SER A 68 -10.01 -18.84 26.92
C SER A 68 -9.47 -19.26 28.29
N LYS A 69 -10.31 -19.74 29.22
CA LYS A 69 -9.87 -20.28 30.52
C LYS A 69 -9.38 -21.71 30.35
N THR A 70 -10.07 -22.54 29.57
CA THR A 70 -9.64 -23.88 29.19
C THR A 70 -8.28 -23.84 28.51
N MET A 71 -8.06 -22.90 27.58
CA MET A 71 -6.76 -22.73 26.89
C MET A 71 -5.60 -22.35 27.82
N LYS A 72 -5.88 -21.91 29.06
CA LYS A 72 -4.87 -21.54 30.07
C LYS A 72 -4.56 -22.66 31.05
N LEU A 73 -5.30 -23.77 31.02
CA LEU A 73 -5.03 -24.92 31.87
C LEU A 73 -3.67 -25.50 31.49
N ARG A 74 -2.90 -25.96 32.49
CA ARG A 74 -1.51 -26.42 32.28
C ARG A 74 -1.44 -27.63 31.35
N ASP A 75 -2.44 -28.50 31.44
CA ASP A 75 -2.66 -29.71 30.65
C ASP A 75 -3.47 -29.43 29.36
N PHE A 76 -3.52 -28.18 28.90
CA PHE A 76 -4.22 -27.85 27.65
C PHE A 76 -3.51 -28.41 26.42
N PHE A 77 -2.17 -28.35 26.38
CA PHE A 77 -1.35 -28.85 25.28
C PHE A 77 -0.61 -30.13 25.67
N PRO A 78 -0.31 -31.04 24.73
CA PRO A 78 0.67 -32.10 24.98
C PRO A 78 2.05 -31.46 25.23
N TYR A 79 2.81 -32.05 26.15
CA TYR A 79 4.10 -31.50 26.56
C TYR A 79 5.06 -32.60 26.98
N LYS A 80 6.34 -32.28 27.09
CA LYS A 80 7.34 -33.14 27.71
C LYS A 80 7.59 -32.71 29.14
N ASN A 81 7.57 -33.67 30.06
CA ASN A 81 7.82 -33.40 31.48
C ASN A 81 9.33 -33.23 31.75
N THR A 82 9.70 -33.03 33.02
CA THR A 82 11.10 -32.83 33.42
C THR A 82 12.01 -34.04 33.15
N ASN A 83 11.44 -35.23 32.95
CA ASN A 83 12.15 -36.46 32.60
C ASN A 83 12.24 -36.68 31.07
N ASP A 84 11.84 -35.69 30.25
CA ASP A 84 11.73 -35.78 28.79
C ASP A 84 10.68 -36.81 28.30
N GLU A 85 9.75 -37.22 29.18
CA GLU A 85 8.65 -38.12 28.84
C GLU A 85 7.51 -37.31 28.20
N THR A 86 6.97 -37.83 27.10
CA THR A 86 5.87 -37.17 26.36
C THR A 86 4.53 -37.44 27.05
N VAL A 87 3.93 -36.40 27.62
CA VAL A 87 2.59 -36.41 28.20
C VAL A 87 1.60 -36.00 27.13
N THR A 88 0.70 -36.92 26.80
CA THR A 88 -0.32 -36.75 25.74
C THR A 88 -1.75 -36.90 26.25
N ASP A 89 -1.95 -37.29 27.52
CA ASP A 89 -3.23 -37.25 28.21
C ASP A 89 -3.54 -35.81 28.63
N THR A 90 -3.80 -34.98 27.62
CA THR A 90 -4.01 -33.54 27.69
C THR A 90 -5.23 -33.18 26.86
N PHE A 91 -5.75 -31.96 27.02
CA PHE A 91 -6.96 -31.56 26.28
C PHE A 91 -6.77 -31.62 24.75
N CYS A 92 -5.70 -30.99 24.26
CA CYS A 92 -5.26 -31.12 22.88
C CYS A 92 -4.52 -32.45 22.72
N GLN A 93 -4.73 -33.09 21.57
CA GLN A 93 -4.11 -34.35 21.20
C GLN A 93 -2.96 -34.11 20.22
N PRO A 94 -1.98 -35.04 20.13
CA PRO A 94 -0.98 -35.02 19.07
C PRO A 94 -1.63 -34.93 17.68
N GLY A 95 -1.09 -34.06 16.82
CA GLY A 95 -1.62 -33.77 15.48
C GLY A 95 -2.74 -32.73 15.40
N ASP A 96 -3.28 -32.24 16.52
CA ASP A 96 -4.29 -31.19 16.50
C ASP A 96 -3.80 -29.91 15.81
N LEU A 97 -4.70 -29.23 15.12
CA LEU A 97 -4.51 -27.82 14.75
C LEU A 97 -5.12 -26.96 15.86
N ILE A 98 -4.30 -26.19 16.56
CA ILE A 98 -4.80 -25.28 17.61
C ILE A 98 -4.85 -23.84 17.10
N MET A 99 -6.00 -23.19 17.26
CA MET A 99 -6.27 -21.83 16.79
C MET A 99 -6.72 -20.91 17.93
N ALA A 100 -5.84 -20.01 18.36
CA ALA A 100 -6.05 -19.10 19.48
C ALA A 100 -6.39 -17.66 19.04
N ASP A 101 -7.64 -17.23 19.19
CA ASP A 101 -8.06 -15.85 19.02
C ASP A 101 -7.75 -15.00 20.26
N GLU A 102 -7.50 -13.71 20.00
CA GLU A 102 -7.08 -12.71 20.98
C GLU A 102 -5.97 -13.23 21.92
N ALA A 103 -4.89 -13.76 21.32
CA ALA A 103 -3.81 -14.45 22.03
C ALA A 103 -3.13 -13.62 23.13
N TRP A 104 -3.21 -12.28 23.05
CA TRP A 104 -2.74 -11.39 24.12
C TRP A 104 -3.51 -11.57 25.44
N ARG A 105 -4.75 -12.08 25.40
CA ARG A 105 -5.53 -12.44 26.60
C ARG A 105 -5.02 -13.72 27.24
N LEU A 106 -4.42 -14.61 26.45
CA LEU A 106 -3.91 -15.91 26.88
C LEU A 106 -2.48 -15.78 27.42
N TRP A 107 -1.58 -15.19 26.63
CA TRP A 107 -0.15 -15.07 26.93
C TRP A 107 0.38 -13.66 26.63
N PRO A 108 0.05 -12.63 27.45
CA PRO A 108 0.54 -11.28 27.21
C PRO A 108 2.03 -11.12 27.50
N LYS A 109 2.57 -11.83 28.49
CA LYS A 109 3.98 -11.77 28.90
C LYS A 109 4.58 -13.18 28.99
N ASP A 110 5.91 -13.27 28.96
CA ASP A 110 6.62 -14.54 29.10
C ASP A 110 6.35 -15.22 30.45
N SER A 111 6.07 -14.45 31.51
CA SER A 111 5.69 -14.98 32.83
C SER A 111 4.34 -15.71 32.83
N ASP A 112 3.49 -15.42 31.84
CA ASP A 112 2.15 -16.03 31.72
C ASP A 112 2.19 -17.35 30.95
N VAL A 113 3.35 -17.71 30.36
CA VAL A 113 3.55 -18.99 29.69
C VAL A 113 4.14 -19.99 30.70
N CYS A 114 3.28 -20.88 31.22
CA CYS A 114 3.69 -21.95 32.13
C CYS A 114 4.67 -22.94 31.48
N THR A 115 5.32 -23.76 32.30
CA THR A 115 6.35 -24.72 31.86
C THR A 115 5.83 -25.70 30.82
N GLU A 116 4.62 -26.20 31.00
CA GLU A 116 3.99 -27.16 30.08
C GLU A 116 3.77 -26.53 28.69
N HIS A 117 3.22 -25.32 28.65
CA HIS A 117 3.03 -24.58 27.40
C HIS A 117 4.37 -24.22 26.75
N ARG A 118 5.40 -23.93 27.54
CA ARG A 118 6.75 -23.68 27.02
C ARG A 118 7.30 -24.90 26.30
N SER A 119 7.19 -26.10 26.89
CA SER A 119 7.57 -27.34 26.22
C SER A 119 6.79 -27.50 24.91
N PHE A 120 5.46 -27.34 24.94
CA PHE A 120 4.66 -27.40 23.72
C PHE A 120 5.16 -26.44 22.64
N PHE A 121 5.29 -25.14 22.90
CA PHE A 121 5.70 -24.20 21.87
C PHE A 121 7.11 -24.47 21.32
N ALA A 122 8.02 -24.99 22.15
CA ALA A 122 9.35 -25.39 21.71
C ALA A 122 9.33 -26.65 20.83
N GLU A 123 8.44 -27.60 21.13
CA GLU A 123 8.49 -28.97 20.61
C GLU A 123 7.23 -29.41 19.85
N HIS A 124 6.32 -28.48 19.52
CA HIS A 124 4.98 -28.79 18.96
C HIS A 124 5.02 -29.76 17.76
N ARG A 125 6.08 -29.72 16.94
CA ARG A 125 6.24 -30.62 15.79
C ARG A 125 6.48 -32.09 16.16
N HIS A 126 6.92 -32.38 17.38
CA HIS A 126 7.17 -33.73 17.85
C HIS A 126 5.88 -34.44 18.29
N PHE A 127 4.82 -33.70 18.62
CA PHE A 127 3.52 -34.27 18.95
C PHE A 127 2.77 -34.57 17.65
N THR A 128 2.97 -35.79 17.14
CA THR A 128 2.38 -36.29 15.90
C THR A 128 1.24 -37.25 16.18
N ASN A 129 0.17 -37.17 15.39
CA ASN A 129 -0.91 -38.13 15.45
C ASN A 129 -0.36 -39.52 15.04
N PRO A 130 -0.58 -40.58 15.85
CA PRO A 130 -0.05 -41.91 15.58
C PRO A 130 -0.52 -42.56 14.27
N LEU A 131 -1.66 -42.13 13.72
CA LEU A 131 -2.29 -42.77 12.56
C LEU A 131 -1.77 -42.21 11.24
N ASP A 132 -1.64 -40.90 11.11
CA ASP A 132 -1.30 -40.21 9.86
C ASP A 132 0.05 -39.47 9.91
N GLY A 133 0.69 -39.40 11.08
CA GLY A 133 1.96 -38.70 11.30
C GLY A 133 1.84 -37.17 11.28
N THR A 134 0.63 -36.61 11.23
CA THR A 134 0.44 -35.16 11.20
C THR A 134 0.90 -34.55 12.53
N SER A 135 1.79 -33.56 12.51
CA SER A 135 2.25 -32.88 13.72
C SER A 135 1.28 -31.81 14.19
N CYS A 136 1.29 -31.47 15.49
CA CYS A 136 0.57 -30.29 15.95
C CYS A 136 1.05 -29.02 15.21
N ASP A 137 0.12 -28.12 14.91
CA ASP A 137 0.41 -26.78 14.41
C ASP A 137 -0.37 -25.78 15.28
N PHE A 138 0.21 -24.60 15.49
CA PHE A 138 -0.42 -23.56 16.30
C PHE A 138 -0.59 -22.26 15.50
N VAL A 139 -1.81 -21.76 15.45
CA VAL A 139 -2.17 -20.51 14.79
C VAL A 139 -2.77 -19.58 15.82
N TYR A 140 -2.36 -18.32 15.83
CA TYR A 140 -2.90 -17.37 16.77
C TYR A 140 -3.20 -16.03 16.13
N MET A 141 -4.23 -15.35 16.63
CA MET A 141 -4.65 -14.04 16.17
C MET A 141 -4.45 -13.00 17.29
N THR A 142 -3.97 -11.84 16.90
CA THR A 142 -3.83 -10.68 17.80
C THR A 142 -3.89 -9.39 16.99
N GLN A 143 -4.09 -8.23 17.62
CA GLN A 143 -4.03 -6.97 16.89
C GLN A 143 -2.59 -6.58 16.54
N SER A 144 -1.66 -6.86 17.46
CA SER A 144 -0.24 -6.57 17.33
C SER A 144 0.57 -7.71 17.91
N LEU A 145 1.67 -8.06 17.26
CA LEU A 145 2.62 -9.04 17.84
C LEU A 145 3.15 -8.54 19.17
N ALA A 146 3.35 -7.22 19.35
CA ALA A 146 3.94 -6.65 20.56
C ALA A 146 3.21 -7.03 21.87
N THR A 147 1.93 -7.42 21.79
CA THR A 147 1.09 -7.76 22.95
C THR A 147 1.09 -9.23 23.34
N VAL A 148 1.80 -10.10 22.60
CA VAL A 148 1.93 -11.54 22.88
C VAL A 148 3.31 -11.83 23.47
N ALA A 149 3.44 -12.82 24.34
CA ALA A 149 4.70 -13.26 24.94
C ALA A 149 5.80 -13.44 23.87
N ARG A 150 7.00 -12.89 24.15
CA ARG A 150 8.17 -13.02 23.28
C ARG A 150 8.51 -14.48 23.03
N TYR A 151 8.38 -15.32 24.06
CA TYR A 151 8.65 -16.76 23.96
C TYR A 151 7.91 -17.44 22.80
N ILE A 152 6.65 -17.06 22.55
CA ILE A 152 5.82 -17.59 21.46
C ILE A 152 6.24 -16.95 20.12
N ARG A 153 6.38 -15.61 20.10
CA ARG A 153 6.67 -14.86 18.88
C ARG A 153 8.00 -15.22 18.24
N ASP A 154 9.02 -15.49 19.05
CA ASP A 154 10.35 -15.83 18.54
C ASP A 154 10.41 -17.23 17.91
N ARG A 155 9.37 -18.06 18.11
CA ARG A 155 9.23 -19.41 17.53
C ARG A 155 8.28 -19.47 16.35
N GLN A 156 7.66 -18.35 15.99
CA GLN A 156 6.77 -18.32 14.85
C GLN A 156 7.55 -18.35 13.53
N ASP A 157 7.01 -19.09 12.58
CA ASP A 157 7.59 -19.25 11.25
C ASP A 157 7.17 -18.10 10.32
N ARG A 158 5.89 -17.70 10.41
CA ARG A 158 5.32 -16.65 9.56
C ARG A 158 4.37 -15.73 10.31
N THR A 159 4.30 -14.48 9.84
CA THR A 159 3.26 -13.53 10.21
C THR A 159 2.41 -13.16 9.02
N PHE A 160 1.10 -13.28 9.14
CA PHE A 160 0.13 -12.78 8.17
C PHE A 160 -0.48 -11.49 8.71
N ARG A 161 -0.24 -10.35 8.05
CA ARG A 161 -0.79 -9.06 8.45
C ARG A 161 -1.90 -8.64 7.52
N MET A 162 -3.11 -8.58 8.06
CA MET A 162 -4.32 -8.18 7.38
C MET A 162 -4.49 -6.67 7.42
N LYS A 163 -4.75 -6.06 6.26
CA LYS A 163 -5.11 -4.65 6.12
C LYS A 163 -6.38 -4.51 5.28
N LYS A 164 -7.39 -3.86 5.84
CA LYS A 164 -8.61 -3.49 5.11
C LYS A 164 -8.27 -2.43 4.05
N LEU A 165 -8.81 -2.58 2.84
CA LEU A 165 -8.59 -1.61 1.75
C LEU A 165 -9.67 -0.51 1.72
N THR A 166 -10.28 -0.21 2.86
CA THR A 166 -11.30 0.84 3.01
C THR A 166 -10.80 2.23 2.63
N ALA A 167 -9.51 2.53 2.85
CA ALA A 167 -8.91 3.81 2.44
C ALA A 167 -8.95 4.03 0.91
N LEU A 168 -9.07 2.95 0.13
CA LEU A 168 -9.24 2.98 -1.33
C LEU A 168 -10.71 2.79 -1.76
N GLY A 169 -11.67 2.93 -0.85
CA GLY A 169 -13.10 2.72 -1.16
C GLY A 169 -13.49 1.26 -1.44
N LEU A 170 -12.57 0.29 -1.29
CA LEU A 170 -12.80 -1.13 -1.55
C LEU A 170 -13.10 -1.87 -0.24
N SER A 171 -14.28 -1.66 0.32
CA SER A 171 -14.71 -2.25 1.61
C SER A 171 -14.85 -3.77 1.59
N THR A 172 -15.01 -4.38 0.41
CA THR A 172 -15.14 -5.83 0.22
C THR A 172 -13.81 -6.56 0.05
N ARG A 173 -12.68 -5.82 0.07
CA ARG A 173 -11.34 -6.37 -0.13
C ARG A 173 -10.42 -6.05 1.02
N TYR A 174 -9.43 -6.92 1.17
CA TYR A 174 -8.35 -6.77 2.12
C TYR A 174 -7.05 -7.23 1.48
N ARG A 175 -5.96 -6.87 2.14
CA ARG A 175 -4.61 -7.22 1.73
C ARG A 175 -3.95 -8.02 2.82
N VAL A 176 -3.24 -9.07 2.42
CA VAL A 176 -2.42 -9.88 3.31
C VAL A 176 -0.96 -9.60 2.97
N ASP A 177 -0.22 -9.07 3.94
CA ASP A 177 1.22 -8.96 3.89
C ASP A 177 1.79 -10.17 4.66
N VAL A 178 2.60 -11.02 4.02
CA VAL A 178 3.21 -12.20 4.64
C VAL A 178 4.66 -11.90 4.97
N PHE A 179 5.03 -12.04 6.24
CA PHE A 179 6.38 -11.85 6.74
C PHE A 179 7.00 -13.16 7.21
N GLU A 180 8.32 -13.25 7.09
CA GLU A 180 9.15 -14.25 7.74
C GLU A 180 9.27 -13.96 9.25
N GLY A 181 9.04 -14.97 10.07
CA GLY A 181 9.13 -14.88 11.52
C GLY A 181 8.21 -13.81 12.12
N SER A 182 8.71 -13.09 13.13
CA SER A 182 7.98 -12.06 13.89
C SER A 182 8.30 -10.62 13.55
N LYS A 183 9.24 -10.38 12.64
CA LYS A 183 9.59 -9.03 12.21
C LYS A 183 8.68 -8.60 11.08
N THR A 184 7.94 -7.51 11.26
CA THR A 184 7.05 -6.95 10.22
C THR A 184 7.70 -5.80 9.43
N THR A 185 9.00 -5.93 9.13
CA THR A 185 9.78 -4.95 8.37
C THR A 185 9.69 -5.23 6.87
N LYS A 186 10.07 -4.27 6.02
CA LYS A 186 10.10 -4.49 4.56
C LYS A 186 11.08 -5.62 4.16
N ALA A 187 12.20 -5.75 4.87
CA ALA A 187 13.19 -6.78 4.61
C ALA A 187 12.68 -8.20 4.91
N ALA A 188 11.79 -8.34 5.91
CA ALA A 188 11.18 -9.62 6.26
C ALA A 188 9.89 -9.90 5.46
N LEU A 189 9.46 -9.00 4.56
CA LEU A 189 8.26 -9.20 3.76
C LEU A 189 8.55 -10.22 2.65
N ILE A 190 7.88 -11.37 2.71
CA ILE A 190 8.00 -12.44 1.72
C ILE A 190 7.13 -12.13 0.50
N GLN A 191 5.85 -11.82 0.75
CA GLN A 191 4.88 -11.60 -0.32
C GLN A 191 3.72 -10.73 0.14
N GLN A 192 3.01 -10.16 -0.83
CA GLN A 192 1.81 -9.36 -0.59
C GLN A 192 0.76 -9.69 -1.65
N TYR A 193 -0.46 -10.00 -1.22
CA TYR A 193 -1.57 -10.27 -2.13
C TYR A 193 -2.88 -9.66 -1.61
N GLN A 194 -3.83 -9.46 -2.53
CA GLN A 194 -5.16 -8.94 -2.22
C GLN A 194 -6.17 -10.08 -2.25
N CYS A 195 -7.09 -10.06 -1.31
CA CYS A 195 -8.18 -11.01 -1.18
C CYS A 195 -9.52 -10.28 -1.15
N SER A 196 -10.59 -11.02 -1.43
CA SER A 196 -11.96 -10.53 -1.33
C SER A 196 -12.69 -11.32 -0.25
N TYR A 197 -13.55 -10.64 0.50
CA TYR A 197 -14.40 -11.30 1.47
C TYR A 197 -15.48 -12.11 0.76
N LYS A 198 -15.53 -13.41 1.07
CA LYS A 198 -16.57 -14.32 0.59
C LYS A 198 -17.73 -14.33 1.56
N LYS A 199 -18.92 -13.96 1.08
CA LYS A 199 -20.09 -13.80 1.96
C LYS A 199 -20.47 -15.09 2.70
N GLU A 200 -20.29 -16.23 2.04
CA GLU A 200 -20.57 -17.57 2.55
C GLU A 200 -19.73 -17.98 3.78
N ILE A 201 -18.62 -17.29 4.07
CA ILE A 201 -17.75 -17.61 5.22
C ILE A 201 -18.19 -16.88 6.49
N PHE A 202 -18.86 -15.73 6.38
CA PHE A 202 -19.29 -14.97 7.55
C PHE A 202 -20.28 -15.71 8.47
N PRO A 203 -21.20 -16.57 7.97
CA PRO A 203 -22.02 -17.41 8.84
C PRO A 203 -21.23 -18.40 9.71
N LEU A 204 -19.99 -18.72 9.36
CA LEU A 204 -19.20 -19.75 10.03
C LEU A 204 -18.57 -19.27 11.35
N TYR A 205 -18.60 -17.97 11.65
CA TYR A 205 -18.06 -17.39 12.88
C TYR A 205 -18.73 -16.04 13.21
N LYS A 206 -18.56 -15.50 14.42
CA LYS A 206 -19.05 -14.15 14.77
C LYS A 206 -17.91 -13.16 14.84
N SER A 207 -17.99 -12.09 14.05
CA SER A 207 -16.98 -11.02 14.04
C SER A 207 -17.24 -9.89 15.05
N TYR A 208 -18.41 -9.87 15.69
CA TYR A 208 -18.82 -8.86 16.68
C TYR A 208 -19.42 -9.56 17.91
N ASP A 209 -19.04 -9.08 19.09
CA ASP A 209 -19.58 -9.58 20.38
C ASP A 209 -21.05 -9.20 20.59
N MET A 210 -21.58 -8.21 19.85
CA MET A 210 -22.97 -7.79 19.87
C MET A 210 -23.60 -7.85 18.46
N GLU A 211 -24.88 -8.21 18.40
CA GLU A 211 -25.60 -8.58 17.15
C GLU A 211 -25.69 -7.49 16.07
N ASN A 212 -25.28 -6.24 16.34
CA ASN A 212 -25.35 -5.12 15.40
C ASN A 212 -24.13 -4.19 15.44
N GLY A 213 -22.93 -4.73 15.62
CA GLY A 213 -21.70 -3.94 15.53
C GLY A 213 -21.47 -3.39 14.12
N GLN A 214 -21.76 -2.11 13.88
CA GLN A 214 -21.38 -1.43 12.64
C GLN A 214 -20.18 -0.53 12.89
N GLU A 215 -19.10 -0.74 12.12
CA GLU A 215 -17.93 0.12 12.13
C GLU A 215 -18.25 1.43 11.39
N THR A 216 -18.50 2.51 12.13
CA THR A 216 -18.69 3.83 11.53
C THR A 216 -17.34 4.47 11.21
N VAL A 217 -17.13 4.93 9.97
CA VAL A 217 -15.94 5.70 9.61
C VAL A 217 -16.01 7.07 10.29
N VAL A 218 -15.26 7.22 11.39
CA VAL A 218 -15.24 8.44 12.21
C VAL A 218 -14.57 9.61 11.46
N ASP A 219 -13.58 9.32 10.60
CA ASP A 219 -12.88 10.34 9.81
C ASP A 219 -12.95 10.04 8.29
N LYS A 220 -13.73 10.86 7.58
CA LYS A 220 -13.91 10.75 6.11
C LYS A 220 -12.65 11.11 5.32
N ARG A 221 -11.63 11.73 5.92
CA ARG A 221 -10.36 12.07 5.25
C ARG A 221 -9.51 10.84 4.92
N GLN A 222 -9.80 9.69 5.54
CA GLN A 222 -9.09 8.44 5.27
C GLN A 222 -9.44 7.81 3.91
N SER A 223 -10.55 8.21 3.29
CA SER A 223 -10.90 7.80 1.91
C SER A 223 -10.22 8.72 0.91
N PHE A 224 -9.17 8.24 0.25
CA PHE A 224 -8.44 9.02 -0.75
C PHE A 224 -9.24 9.21 -2.05
N LEU A 225 -10.31 8.44 -2.25
CA LEU A 225 -11.20 8.51 -3.41
C LEU A 225 -12.37 9.47 -3.15
N ASN A 226 -12.07 10.76 -3.04
CA ASN A 226 -13.10 11.78 -3.21
C ASN A 226 -13.53 11.80 -4.68
N GLY A 227 -14.78 11.39 -4.96
CA GLY A 227 -15.33 11.33 -6.33
C GLY A 227 -15.19 12.65 -7.12
N ARG A 228 -15.16 13.80 -6.43
CA ARG A 228 -14.93 15.12 -7.04
C ARG A 228 -13.49 15.33 -7.56
N PHE A 229 -12.50 14.71 -6.93
CA PHE A 229 -11.09 14.81 -7.34
C PHE A 229 -10.84 13.92 -8.55
N PHE A 230 -11.31 12.67 -8.53
CA PHE A 230 -11.17 11.74 -9.65
C PHE A 230 -11.90 12.25 -10.91
N PHE A 231 -13.12 12.79 -10.77
CA PHE A 231 -13.84 13.33 -11.92
C PHE A 231 -13.17 14.58 -12.52
N ARG A 232 -12.69 15.49 -11.68
CA ARG A 232 -12.02 16.74 -12.13
C ARG A 232 -10.70 16.44 -12.85
N TYR A 233 -9.88 15.52 -12.35
CA TYR A 233 -8.55 15.27 -12.92
C TYR A 233 -8.51 14.18 -13.98
N LEU A 234 -9.57 13.37 -14.15
CA LEU A 234 -9.66 12.40 -15.23
C LEU A 234 -10.49 12.91 -16.43
N PHE A 235 -11.69 13.47 -16.19
CA PHE A 235 -12.58 13.86 -17.29
C PHE A 235 -12.26 15.23 -17.88
N PHE A 236 -11.74 16.18 -17.10
CA PHE A 236 -11.37 17.50 -17.61
C PHE A 236 -10.21 17.46 -18.63
N PRO A 237 -9.07 16.77 -18.38
CA PRO A 237 -8.03 16.65 -19.40
C PRO A 237 -8.47 15.80 -20.59
N LEU A 238 -9.30 14.78 -20.37
CA LEU A 238 -9.84 13.96 -21.47
C LEU A 238 -10.76 14.79 -22.38
N ALA A 239 -11.61 15.65 -21.81
CA ALA A 239 -12.43 16.59 -22.57
C ALA A 239 -11.58 17.59 -23.35
N LEU A 240 -10.55 18.19 -22.72
CA LEU A 240 -9.60 19.07 -23.41
C LEU A 240 -8.87 18.37 -24.56
N LEU A 241 -8.50 17.10 -24.39
CA LEU A 241 -7.84 16.30 -25.42
C LEU A 241 -8.79 16.02 -26.59
N THR A 242 -10.06 15.68 -26.32
CA THR A 242 -11.07 15.49 -27.38
C THR A 242 -11.36 16.78 -28.15
N VAL A 243 -11.44 17.93 -27.47
CA VAL A 243 -11.60 19.25 -28.11
C VAL A 243 -10.37 19.60 -28.94
N GLY A 244 -9.17 19.33 -28.43
CA GLY A 244 -7.92 19.52 -29.17
C GLY A 244 -7.85 18.69 -30.46
N ILE A 245 -8.23 17.41 -30.40
CA ILE A 245 -8.30 16.54 -31.59
C ILE A 245 -9.33 17.06 -32.59
N TYR A 246 -10.50 17.50 -32.12
CA TYR A 246 -11.52 18.08 -32.99
C TYR A 246 -11.03 19.33 -33.73
N PHE A 247 -10.34 20.25 -33.03
CA PHE A 247 -9.76 21.44 -33.65
C PHE A 247 -8.66 21.10 -34.67
N LEU A 248 -7.80 20.13 -34.37
CA LEU A 248 -6.77 19.66 -35.30
C LEU A 248 -7.40 19.04 -36.55
N PHE A 249 -8.47 18.27 -36.41
CA PHE A 249 -9.19 17.69 -37.54
C PHE A 249 -9.86 18.76 -38.41
N ASN A 250 -10.46 19.78 -37.78
CA ASN A 250 -11.10 20.88 -38.50
C ASN A 250 -10.07 21.77 -39.24
N LEU A 251 -8.90 21.99 -38.62
CA LEU A 251 -7.77 22.65 -39.28
C LEU A 251 -7.28 21.82 -40.48
N TYR A 252 -7.06 20.52 -40.29
CA TYR A 252 -6.64 19.62 -41.36
C TYR A 252 -7.62 19.63 -42.55
N GLN A 253 -8.92 19.58 -42.29
CA GLN A 253 -9.96 19.71 -43.32
C GLN A 253 -9.83 21.05 -44.06
N LYS A 254 -9.73 22.17 -43.34
CA LYS A 254 -9.61 23.51 -43.93
C LYS A 254 -8.35 23.70 -44.81
N TYR A 255 -7.24 23.05 -44.45
CA TYR A 255 -5.99 23.10 -45.22
C TYR A 255 -5.94 22.08 -46.38
N MET A 256 -6.74 21.01 -46.34
CA MET A 256 -6.85 20.03 -47.44
C MET A 256 -7.97 20.36 -48.45
N THR A 257 -8.96 21.18 -48.09
CA THR A 257 -10.03 21.65 -49.00
C THR A 257 -9.85 23.10 -49.48
N THR A 258 -8.60 23.55 -49.66
CA THR A 258 -8.33 24.80 -50.40
C THR A 258 -7.45 24.48 -51.61
N SER A 259 -8.10 24.10 -52.70
CA SER A 259 -7.58 24.20 -54.06
C SER A 259 -8.77 24.31 -55.02
N GLU A 260 -8.67 25.27 -55.94
CA GLU A 260 -9.60 25.66 -57.03
C GLU A 260 -10.86 26.44 -56.58
N ASP A 261 -11.22 27.62 -57.10
CA ASP A 261 -10.67 28.50 -58.15
C ASP A 261 -11.40 29.86 -57.96
N LYS A 262 -10.70 30.98 -58.10
CA LYS A 262 -11.32 32.31 -58.27
C LYS A 262 -10.44 33.14 -59.19
N THR A 263 -10.74 33.05 -60.47
CA THR A 263 -10.29 33.99 -61.50
C THR A 263 -10.99 35.34 -61.35
N GLU A 264 -10.22 36.41 -61.48
CA GLU A 264 -10.63 37.81 -61.44
C GLU A 264 -11.49 38.22 -62.65
N THR A 265 -12.34 39.22 -62.46
CA THR A 265 -12.66 40.20 -63.50
C THR A 265 -12.89 41.57 -62.86
N GLU A 266 -12.15 42.58 -63.32
CA GLU A 266 -12.23 44.00 -62.95
C GLU A 266 -13.56 44.66 -63.34
N GLN A 267 -13.96 45.74 -62.64
CA GLN A 267 -14.19 47.07 -63.25
C GLN A 267 -14.52 48.19 -62.22
N VAL A 268 -13.64 49.22 -62.21
CA VAL A 268 -13.83 50.71 -62.20
C VAL A 268 -14.92 51.37 -61.31
N SER A 269 -14.52 52.29 -60.41
CA SER A 269 -14.74 53.76 -60.55
C SER A 269 -14.31 54.58 -59.31
N ALA A 270 -14.05 55.86 -59.55
CA ALA A 270 -13.34 56.88 -58.78
C ALA A 270 -14.00 57.39 -57.48
N ALA A 271 -13.20 57.86 -56.52
CA ALA A 271 -13.15 59.28 -56.06
C ALA A 271 -12.32 59.46 -54.76
N VAL A 272 -11.64 60.60 -54.67
CA VAL A 272 -10.84 61.19 -53.56
C VAL A 272 -11.52 62.55 -53.21
N PRO A 273 -11.26 63.33 -52.12
CA PRO A 273 -10.50 63.20 -50.85
C PRO A 273 -11.42 63.43 -49.60
N ALA A 274 -11.02 63.43 -48.32
CA ALA A 274 -10.28 64.50 -47.60
C ALA A 274 -10.31 64.23 -46.05
N PRO A 275 -9.53 64.99 -45.23
CA PRO A 275 -8.86 64.52 -44.00
C PRO A 275 -9.37 65.19 -42.70
N VAL A 276 -8.47 65.42 -41.71
CA VAL A 276 -8.54 66.22 -40.46
C VAL A 276 -9.24 65.59 -39.25
N ASN A 277 -8.83 65.73 -37.98
CA ASN A 277 -7.77 66.45 -37.23
C ASN A 277 -7.76 65.78 -35.82
N ALA A 278 -6.66 65.53 -35.12
CA ALA A 278 -5.84 66.47 -34.34
C ALA A 278 -6.65 67.37 -33.38
N ASP A 279 -6.55 67.10 -32.08
CA ASP A 279 -6.32 68.09 -31.00
C ASP A 279 -6.34 67.33 -29.67
N ASN A 280 -5.20 67.26 -28.96
CA ASN A 280 -4.63 68.30 -28.11
C ASN A 280 -5.43 68.53 -26.82
N ALA A 281 -4.87 68.76 -25.63
CA ALA A 281 -3.55 68.52 -25.09
C ALA A 281 -3.56 69.01 -23.61
N PHE A 282 -2.56 68.56 -22.83
CA PHE A 282 -1.81 69.35 -21.83
C PHE A 282 -2.44 69.67 -20.44
N PRO A 283 -1.63 70.08 -19.42
CA PRO A 283 -0.30 69.56 -19.01
C PRO A 283 0.07 69.68 -17.49
N VAL A 284 1.29 69.19 -17.14
CA VAL A 284 2.32 69.78 -16.23
C VAL A 284 2.06 69.77 -14.70
N ALA A 285 3.00 69.51 -13.78
CA ALA A 285 4.46 69.23 -13.69
C ALA A 285 4.73 68.60 -12.30
N GLY A 286 5.87 68.00 -11.92
CA GLY A 286 7.23 67.83 -12.46
C GLY A 286 7.86 66.58 -11.79
N MET A 287 9.11 66.16 -11.96
CA MET A 287 10.36 66.83 -12.32
C MET A 287 11.40 65.73 -12.68
N THR A 288 12.13 65.90 -13.80
CA THR A 288 13.56 65.60 -14.10
C THR A 288 14.21 64.28 -13.57
N GLU A 289 14.93 63.44 -14.31
CA GLU A 289 15.96 63.68 -15.34
C GLU A 289 16.13 62.48 -16.32
N ASN A 290 16.76 62.79 -17.45
CA ASN A 290 17.12 61.93 -18.59
C ASN A 290 18.11 60.80 -18.24
N PHE A 291 17.95 59.62 -18.87
CA PHE A 291 18.99 58.99 -19.70
C PHE A 291 18.35 57.87 -20.56
N THR A 292 18.48 58.01 -21.87
CA THR A 292 18.34 56.92 -22.85
C THR A 292 19.63 56.11 -22.90
N ALA A 293 19.55 54.80 -22.69
CA ALA A 293 20.11 53.76 -23.58
C ALA A 293 20.14 52.37 -22.91
N SER A 294 19.63 51.38 -23.65
CA SER A 294 20.12 49.98 -23.71
C SER A 294 20.10 49.11 -22.45
N ALA A 295 19.20 48.11 -22.42
CA ALA A 295 19.56 46.70 -22.56
C ALA A 295 18.33 45.81 -22.35
N ALA A 296 18.07 44.94 -23.32
CA ALA A 296 17.10 43.86 -23.24
C ALA A 296 17.45 42.90 -22.08
N MET A 297 16.47 42.56 -21.23
CA MET A 297 16.60 41.37 -20.37
C MET A 297 16.06 40.16 -21.11
N ALA A 298 16.99 39.24 -21.33
CA ALA A 298 16.87 38.03 -22.14
C ALA A 298 15.91 36.99 -21.55
N ARG A 299 15.34 36.20 -22.46
CA ARG A 299 14.69 34.91 -22.19
C ARG A 299 15.67 34.01 -21.42
N SER A 300 15.30 33.47 -20.26
CA SER A 300 16.16 32.60 -19.45
C SER A 300 16.49 31.30 -20.21
N SER A 301 17.73 31.16 -20.69
CA SER A 301 18.25 29.91 -21.22
C SER A 301 18.47 28.90 -20.08
N VAL A 302 18.19 27.63 -20.36
CA VAL A 302 18.59 26.52 -19.48
C VAL A 302 20.12 26.42 -19.52
N SER A 303 20.76 26.22 -18.37
CA SER A 303 22.23 26.20 -18.31
C SER A 303 22.82 25.09 -19.17
N SER A 304 23.79 25.44 -20.01
CA SER A 304 24.58 24.49 -20.82
C SER A 304 25.80 23.94 -20.07
N THR A 305 26.09 24.47 -18.88
CA THR A 305 27.29 24.15 -18.10
C THR A 305 26.96 23.39 -16.83
N TRP A 306 25.98 23.84 -16.05
CA TRP A 306 25.73 23.26 -14.73
C TRP A 306 24.50 22.36 -14.74
N ARG A 307 24.62 21.23 -14.03
CA ARG A 307 23.50 20.34 -13.70
C ARG A 307 23.47 20.04 -12.21
N ILE A 308 22.29 19.74 -11.69
CA ILE A 308 22.15 19.37 -10.28
C ILE A 308 22.54 17.90 -10.08
N GLY A 309 23.63 17.67 -9.35
CA GLY A 309 24.13 16.34 -9.01
C GLY A 309 23.54 15.74 -7.73
N GLY A 310 22.98 16.57 -6.85
CA GLY A 310 22.33 16.09 -5.63
C GLY A 310 22.14 17.17 -4.57
N ARG A 311 21.69 16.75 -3.39
CA ARG A 311 21.58 17.59 -2.20
C ARG A 311 22.49 17.05 -1.12
N MET A 312 23.14 17.96 -0.41
CA MET A 312 23.96 17.65 0.76
C MET A 312 23.42 18.42 1.97
N VAL A 313 23.49 17.80 3.15
CA VAL A 313 23.19 18.45 4.42
C VAL A 313 24.45 18.40 5.26
N LYS A 314 24.89 19.56 5.77
CA LYS A 314 26.04 19.68 6.67
C LYS A 314 25.64 20.56 7.84
N GLY A 315 25.43 19.95 9.01
CA GLY A 315 24.80 20.62 10.14
C GLY A 315 23.35 21.03 9.81
N ASP A 316 22.99 22.26 10.13
CA ASP A 316 21.64 22.81 9.87
C ASP A 316 21.48 23.41 8.47
N LEU A 317 22.55 23.42 7.66
CA LEU A 317 22.54 23.99 6.32
C LEU A 317 22.35 22.90 5.25
N SER A 318 21.48 23.21 4.29
CA SER A 318 21.23 22.39 3.11
C SER A 318 21.83 23.04 1.88
N TYR A 319 22.52 22.24 1.08
CA TYR A 319 23.21 22.66 -0.13
C TYR A 319 22.72 21.88 -1.34
N VAL A 320 22.68 22.54 -2.49
CA VAL A 320 22.57 21.92 -3.80
C VAL A 320 23.97 21.75 -4.36
N VAL A 321 24.29 20.53 -4.76
CA VAL A 321 25.56 20.20 -5.40
C VAL A 321 25.36 20.28 -6.91
N LEU A 322 26.09 21.18 -7.54
CA LEU A 322 26.13 21.38 -8.98
C LEU A 322 27.38 20.71 -9.54
N VAL A 323 27.23 20.03 -10.67
CA VAL A 323 28.33 19.38 -11.38
C VAL A 323 28.32 19.78 -12.84
N ASN A 324 29.49 19.89 -13.45
CA ASN A 324 29.67 20.08 -14.89
C ASN A 324 30.26 18.82 -15.53
N VAL A 325 30.25 18.72 -16.86
CA VAL A 325 30.84 17.64 -17.66
C VAL A 325 32.33 17.43 -17.39
N ASP A 326 33.06 18.49 -17.04
CA ASP A 326 34.48 18.44 -16.67
C ASP A 326 34.73 17.87 -15.25
N GLY A 327 33.69 17.41 -14.54
CA GLY A 327 33.79 16.90 -13.18
C GLY A 327 33.97 17.97 -12.09
N ARG A 328 33.90 19.26 -12.46
CA ARG A 328 33.93 20.37 -11.50
C ARG A 328 32.67 20.37 -10.65
N VAL A 329 32.83 20.65 -9.36
CA VAL A 329 31.75 20.67 -8.37
C VAL A 329 31.62 22.08 -7.78
N ARG A 330 30.38 22.59 -7.70
CA ARG A 330 30.02 23.84 -7.01
C ARG A 330 28.90 23.57 -6.03
N MET A 331 28.90 24.24 -4.88
CA MET A 331 27.84 24.12 -3.88
C MET A 331 27.11 25.46 -3.73
N GLU A 332 25.79 25.41 -3.74
CA GLU A 332 24.92 26.58 -3.54
C GLU A 332 23.92 26.31 -2.41
N LEU A 333 23.50 27.37 -1.70
CA LEU A 333 22.50 27.23 -0.63
C LEU A 333 21.14 26.85 -1.21
N LEU A 334 20.42 25.97 -0.50
CA LEU A 334 19.10 25.48 -0.91
C LEU A 334 18.06 26.58 -1.16
N ASN A 335 18.23 27.74 -0.52
CA ASN A 335 17.25 28.83 -0.54
C ASN A 335 16.97 29.39 -1.94
N GLY A 336 17.91 29.23 -2.88
CA GLY A 336 17.76 29.63 -4.29
C GLY A 336 17.10 28.57 -5.20
N PHE A 337 16.67 27.44 -4.65
CA PHE A 337 16.20 26.28 -5.42
C PHE A 337 14.78 25.88 -5.00
N SER A 338 13.96 25.56 -5.99
CA SER A 338 12.61 25.03 -5.82
C SER A 338 12.60 23.50 -5.93
N PHE A 339 11.83 22.86 -5.05
CA PHE A 339 11.72 21.41 -4.93
C PHE A 339 10.27 20.96 -5.11
N ASN A 340 10.02 20.06 -6.05
CA ASN A 340 8.75 19.38 -6.20
C ASN A 340 8.98 17.90 -6.56
N GLY A 341 9.05 17.05 -5.53
CA GLY A 341 9.33 15.62 -5.70
C GLY A 341 10.70 15.34 -6.32
N LEU A 342 10.72 14.70 -7.48
CA LEU A 342 11.95 14.41 -8.24
C LEU A 342 12.45 15.60 -9.06
N TYR A 343 11.67 16.68 -9.16
CA TYR A 343 12.05 17.89 -9.89
C TYR A 343 12.73 18.88 -8.95
N MET A 344 13.98 19.21 -9.25
CA MET A 344 14.73 20.29 -8.63
C MET A 344 15.16 21.28 -9.71
N SER A 345 14.92 22.57 -9.47
CA SER A 345 15.38 23.65 -10.33
C SER A 345 15.73 24.90 -9.54
N GLY A 346 16.73 25.63 -9.98
CA GLY A 346 17.09 26.94 -9.44
C GLY A 346 17.77 27.79 -10.49
N PHE A 347 18.19 28.99 -10.10
CA PHE A 347 18.96 29.88 -10.95
C PHE A 347 20.38 30.00 -10.42
N VAL A 348 21.36 29.84 -11.30
CA VAL A 348 22.79 30.00 -11.00
C VAL A 348 23.37 30.86 -12.10
N ASP A 349 24.05 31.94 -11.73
CA ASP A 349 24.65 32.89 -12.67
C ASP A 349 23.66 33.43 -13.73
N GLY A 350 22.37 33.54 -13.37
CA GLY A 350 21.30 34.02 -14.27
C GLY A 350 20.68 32.95 -15.18
N GLU A 351 21.22 31.72 -15.18
CA GLU A 351 20.72 30.60 -15.99
C GLU A 351 19.87 29.63 -15.17
N LYS A 352 18.89 28.99 -15.81
CA LYS A 352 18.07 27.96 -15.15
C LYS A 352 18.81 26.63 -15.08
N VAL A 353 19.11 26.16 -13.88
CA VAL A 353 19.79 24.88 -13.62
C VAL A 353 18.78 23.85 -13.11
N THR A 354 18.84 22.63 -13.65
CA THR A 354 17.98 21.49 -13.30
C THR A 354 18.81 20.21 -13.20
N VAL A 355 18.17 19.08 -12.85
CA VAL A 355 18.83 17.76 -12.83
C VAL A 355 19.31 17.31 -14.23
N TRP A 356 18.68 17.82 -15.29
CA TRP A 356 18.93 17.44 -16.69
C TRP A 356 19.54 18.58 -17.53
N SER A 357 19.84 19.74 -16.93
CA SER A 357 20.62 20.79 -17.60
C SER A 357 22.10 20.38 -17.70
N GLY A 358 22.94 21.25 -18.25
CA GLY A 358 24.30 20.89 -18.64
C GLY A 358 24.31 20.20 -20.01
N SER A 359 25.31 20.51 -20.82
CA SER A 359 25.46 19.90 -22.14
C SER A 359 25.68 18.39 -22.00
N LEU A 360 24.82 17.58 -22.64
CA LEU A 360 25.15 16.19 -22.96
C LEU A 360 26.02 16.20 -24.21
N SER A 361 27.33 16.26 -24.04
CA SER A 361 28.27 15.91 -25.11
C SER A 361 28.48 14.40 -25.14
N GLY A 362 27.99 13.76 -26.20
CA GLY A 362 28.54 12.50 -26.72
C GLY A 362 27.72 11.24 -26.48
N ALA A 363 27.04 10.80 -27.54
CA ALA A 363 26.67 9.40 -27.73
C ALA A 363 27.93 8.52 -27.61
N GLY A 364 27.99 7.71 -26.55
CA GLY A 364 28.98 6.66 -26.36
C GLY A 364 28.27 5.33 -26.22
N THR A 365 28.27 4.53 -27.28
CA THR A 365 27.93 3.11 -27.28
C THR A 365 28.80 2.37 -26.27
N GLY A 366 28.26 2.05 -25.09
CA GLY A 366 28.90 1.24 -24.08
C GLY A 366 28.35 -0.18 -24.10
N LEU A 367 29.09 -1.08 -24.78
CA LEU A 367 28.97 -2.52 -24.64
C LEU A 367 29.14 -2.91 -23.16
N LEU A 368 28.19 -3.70 -22.65
CA LEU A 368 28.32 -4.42 -21.39
C LEU A 368 29.41 -5.50 -21.55
N LYS A 369 30.43 -5.43 -20.69
CA LYS A 369 31.19 -6.59 -20.22
C LYS A 369 31.34 -6.46 -18.71
#